data_AF-A0A267EVL4-F1
#
_entry.id   AF-A0A267EVL4-F1
#
_cell.length_a   1.000
_cell.length_b   1.000
_cell.length_c   1.000
_cell.angle_alpha   90.00
_cell.angle_beta   90.00
_cell.angle_gamma   90.00
#
_symmetry.space_group_name_H-M   'P 1'
#
loop_
_entity.id
_entity.type
_entity.pdbx_description
1 polymer ?
#
loop_
_entity_poly.entity_id
_entity_poly.type
_entity_poly.pdbx_seq_one_letter_code
_entity_poly.pdbx_strand_id
1 'polypeptide(L)'
;QSMSGRIIVGAIVLVVSVGASVYYYLRSRRPQAQAQAQGLSLSLSSSSRGDTKEVSEQLQCVVCLDRERNIMLQPCNHFCLCDACHQRLKRRVCPICNRPIASVLPVFVS
;
A
#
# COMPACT_ATOMS: atom_id res chain seq x y z
N GLN A 1 27.92 -39.28 40.63
CA GLN A 1 27.44 -37.88 40.46
C GLN A 1 26.70 -37.81 39.13
N SER A 2 25.54 -37.17 39.16
CA SER A 2 24.32 -37.52 38.42
C SER A 2 24.35 -37.33 36.90
N MET A 3 24.31 -38.44 36.16
CA MET A 3 23.93 -38.47 34.72
C MET A 3 22.53 -37.88 34.48
N SER A 4 21.67 -37.87 35.50
CA SER A 4 20.34 -37.26 35.48
C SER A 4 20.37 -35.73 35.32
N GLY A 5 21.43 -35.04 35.78
CA GLY A 5 21.51 -33.58 35.69
C GLY A 5 21.63 -33.06 34.25
N ARG A 6 22.35 -33.79 33.39
CA ARG A 6 22.55 -33.41 31.98
C ARG A 6 21.29 -33.61 31.15
N ILE A 7 20.52 -34.67 31.46
CA ILE A 7 19.23 -34.94 30.80
C ILE A 7 18.20 -33.88 31.17
N ILE A 8 18.16 -33.46 32.45
CA ILE A 8 17.24 -32.42 32.92
C ILE A 8 17.58 -31.06 32.28
N VAL A 9 18.85 -30.67 32.26
CA VAL A 9 19.27 -29.40 31.62
C VAL A 9 19.01 -29.41 30.11
N GLY A 10 19.27 -30.54 29.43
CA GLY A 10 18.95 -30.71 28.02
C GLY A 10 17.45 -30.57 27.72
N ALA A 11 16.60 -31.20 28.55
CA ALA A 11 15.15 -31.09 28.42
C ALA A 11 14.65 -29.65 28.62
N ILE A 12 15.21 -28.90 29.58
CA ILE A 12 14.85 -27.50 29.82
C ILE A 12 15.22 -26.63 28.61
N VAL A 13 16.43 -26.79 28.06
CA VAL A 13 16.88 -26.00 26.89
C VAL A 13 16.03 -26.30 25.65
N LEU A 14 15.61 -27.55 25.45
CA LEU A 14 14.71 -27.92 24.36
C LEU A 14 13.31 -27.32 24.54
N VAL A 15 12.74 -27.37 25.74
CA VAL A 15 11.43 -26.77 26.02
C VAL A 15 11.47 -25.25 25.86
N VAL A 16 12.53 -24.59 26.32
CA VAL A 16 12.68 -23.12 26.17
C VAL A 16 12.90 -22.73 24.71
N SER A 17 13.70 -23.49 23.95
CA SER A 17 13.97 -23.17 22.53
C SER A 17 12.77 -23.44 21.62
N VAL A 18 12.05 -24.55 21.83
CA VAL A 18 10.80 -24.85 21.11
C VAL A 18 9.72 -23.87 21.53
N GLY A 19 9.57 -23.59 22.84
CA GLY A 19 8.63 -22.61 23.37
C GLY A 19 8.88 -21.20 22.81
N ALA A 20 10.13 -20.76 22.76
CA ALA A 20 10.51 -19.49 22.15
C ALA A 20 10.25 -19.48 20.64
N SER A 21 10.62 -20.54 19.92
CA SER A 21 10.38 -20.65 18.48
C SER A 21 8.90 -20.61 18.14
N VAL A 22 8.06 -21.33 18.89
CA VAL A 22 6.60 -21.30 18.76
C VAL A 22 6.05 -19.92 19.14
N TYR A 23 6.53 -19.32 20.24
CA TYR A 23 6.12 -17.98 20.66
C TYR A 23 6.42 -16.93 19.57
N TYR A 24 7.64 -16.92 19.03
CA TYR A 24 8.02 -15.99 17.97
C TYR A 24 7.28 -16.28 16.67
N TYR A 25 7.04 -17.56 16.35
CA TYR A 25 6.25 -17.95 15.18
C TYR A 25 4.79 -17.48 15.29
N LEU A 26 4.14 -17.69 16.43
CA LEU A 26 2.78 -17.23 16.69
C LEU A 26 2.69 -15.69 16.78
N ARG A 27 3.73 -15.03 17.31
CA ARG A 27 3.84 -13.56 17.31
C ARG A 27 3.97 -13.01 15.89
N SER A 28 4.75 -13.65 15.02
CA SER A 28 4.87 -13.30 13.61
C SER A 28 3.57 -13.58 12.83
N ARG A 29 2.79 -14.57 13.27
CA ARG A 29 1.42 -14.86 12.82
C ARG A 29 0.35 -14.11 13.63
N ARG A 30 0.63 -12.94 14.19
CA ARG A 30 -0.41 -11.94 14.50
C ARG A 30 -0.55 -10.95 13.34
N PRO A 31 -1.04 -11.34 12.14
CA PRO A 31 -1.51 -10.36 11.18
C PRO A 31 -2.80 -9.77 11.74
N GLN A 32 -2.82 -8.46 12.00
CA GLN A 32 -3.97 -7.56 11.97
C GLN A 32 -5.31 -7.96 12.63
N ALA A 33 -5.42 -8.99 13.45
CA ALA A 33 -6.66 -9.27 14.20
C ALA A 33 -6.92 -8.26 15.36
N GLN A 34 -6.02 -7.29 15.57
CA GLN A 34 -6.17 -6.21 16.55
C GLN A 34 -5.99 -4.81 15.94
N ALA A 35 -6.25 -4.65 14.64
CA ALA A 35 -6.52 -3.33 14.03
C ALA A 35 -8.03 -3.06 13.88
N GLN A 36 -8.91 -3.97 14.32
CA GLN A 36 -10.38 -3.84 14.24
C GLN A 36 -11.08 -3.98 15.60
N ALA A 37 -10.47 -3.44 16.66
CA ALA A 37 -11.12 -3.24 17.96
C ALA A 37 -11.35 -1.75 18.27
N GLN A 38 -11.49 -0.93 17.23
CA GLN A 38 -11.96 0.45 17.35
C GLN A 38 -13.21 0.61 16.47
N GLY A 39 -14.38 0.74 17.10
CA GLY A 39 -15.53 1.41 16.49
C GLY A 39 -16.86 0.67 16.38
N LEU A 40 -17.31 -0.07 17.39
CA LEU A 40 -18.77 -0.25 17.55
C LEU A 40 -19.36 1.01 18.18
N SER A 41 -19.60 2.02 17.34
CA SER A 41 -20.56 3.09 17.64
C SER A 41 -21.59 3.10 16.51
N LEU A 42 -22.70 2.39 16.73
CA LEU A 42 -23.93 2.69 16.01
C LEU A 42 -24.34 4.11 16.38
N SER A 43 -24.14 5.05 15.46
CA SER A 43 -24.90 6.29 15.42
C SER A 43 -25.49 6.42 14.02
N LEU A 44 -26.66 5.80 13.86
CA LEU A 44 -27.57 6.10 12.77
C LEU A 44 -28.06 7.54 12.97
N SER A 45 -27.49 8.48 12.23
CA SER A 45 -28.15 9.75 11.92
C SER A 45 -27.74 10.20 10.52
N SER A 46 -28.68 9.96 9.62
CA SER A 46 -28.85 10.51 8.30
C SER A 46 -28.64 12.03 8.23
N SER A 47 -27.75 12.50 7.36
CA SER A 47 -28.09 13.37 6.23
C SER A 47 -26.87 14.03 5.57
N SER A 48 -26.91 14.02 4.24
CA SER A 48 -26.42 15.08 3.33
C SER A 48 -24.98 14.96 2.77
N ARG A 49 -24.96 14.46 1.53
CA ARG A 49 -24.07 14.87 0.40
C ARG A 49 -22.58 14.53 0.52
N GLY A 50 -22.13 13.61 -0.33
CA GLY A 50 -20.71 13.48 -0.66
C GLY A 50 -20.27 12.21 -1.38
N ASP A 51 -21.16 11.42 -1.96
CA ASP A 51 -20.82 10.24 -2.77
C ASP A 51 -20.33 10.67 -4.17
N THR A 52 -19.13 11.24 -4.24
CA THR A 52 -18.42 11.52 -5.50
C THR A 52 -16.89 11.58 -5.38
N LYS A 53 -16.29 11.65 -4.18
CA LYS A 53 -14.84 11.89 -4.06
C LYS A 53 -13.94 10.68 -4.34
N GLU A 54 -14.36 9.48 -3.99
CA GLU A 54 -13.46 8.32 -4.03
C GLU A 54 -13.12 7.85 -5.45
N VAL A 55 -14.00 8.10 -6.44
CA VAL A 55 -13.74 7.78 -7.85
C VAL A 55 -12.84 8.83 -8.51
N SER A 56 -12.98 10.10 -8.12
CA SER A 56 -12.20 11.21 -8.68
C SER A 56 -10.72 11.13 -8.30
N GLU A 57 -10.40 10.75 -7.07
CA GLU A 57 -9.01 10.64 -6.59
C GLU A 57 -8.20 9.61 -7.38
N GLN A 58 -8.84 8.54 -7.85
CA GLN A 58 -8.18 7.50 -8.64
C GLN A 58 -7.79 7.98 -10.03
N LEU A 59 -8.40 9.06 -10.54
CA LEU A 59 -8.17 9.64 -11.88
C LEU A 59 -7.30 10.89 -11.88
N GLN A 60 -6.80 11.34 -10.72
CA GLN A 60 -6.00 12.55 -10.62
C GLN A 60 -4.55 12.40 -11.12
N CYS A 61 -4.02 13.51 -11.64
CA CYS A 61 -2.64 13.65 -12.05
C CYS A 61 -1.70 13.46 -10.85
N VAL A 62 -0.75 12.53 -10.96
CA VAL A 62 0.16 12.18 -9.84
C VAL A 62 1.12 13.31 -9.45
N VAL A 63 1.23 14.36 -10.27
CA VAL A 63 2.12 15.50 -10.03
C VAL A 63 1.41 16.66 -9.33
N CYS A 64 0.18 16.99 -9.72
CA CYS A 64 -0.52 18.14 -9.14
C CYS A 64 -1.68 17.77 -8.22
N LEU A 65 -2.18 16.53 -8.29
CA LEU A 65 -3.31 16.03 -7.47
C LEU A 65 -4.56 16.94 -7.51
N ASP A 66 -4.69 17.70 -8.60
CA ASP A 66 -5.67 18.78 -8.74
C ASP A 66 -6.52 18.58 -10.00
N ARG A 67 -5.85 18.26 -11.12
CA ARG A 67 -6.50 17.95 -12.40
C ARG A 67 -6.53 16.46 -12.65
N GLU A 68 -7.53 16.02 -13.39
CA GLU A 68 -7.63 14.67 -13.90
C GLU A 68 -6.55 14.38 -14.96
N ARG A 69 -6.17 13.11 -15.05
CA ARG A 69 -5.27 12.61 -16.09
C ARG A 69 -6.02 12.64 -17.41
N ASN A 70 -5.38 13.16 -18.45
CA ASN A 70 -5.99 13.28 -19.77
C ASN A 70 -5.00 12.98 -20.91
N ILE A 71 -3.80 12.48 -20.59
CA ILE A 71 -2.80 12.09 -21.58
C ILE A 71 -2.16 10.74 -21.24
N MET A 72 -1.90 9.94 -22.26
CA MET A 72 -1.16 8.69 -22.17
C MET A 72 0.25 8.88 -22.76
N LEU A 73 1.27 8.49 -21.99
CA LEU A 73 2.67 8.68 -22.36
C LEU A 73 3.17 7.53 -23.24
N GLN A 74 3.76 7.81 -24.41
CA GLN A 74 4.34 6.78 -25.28
C GLN A 74 5.88 6.81 -25.20
N PRO A 75 6.57 5.63 -25.28
CA PRO A 75 6.04 4.29 -25.57
C PRO A 75 5.60 3.49 -24.33
N CYS A 76 5.69 4.05 -23.13
CA CYS A 76 5.47 3.27 -21.90
C CYS A 76 4.00 3.06 -21.51
N ASN A 77 3.08 3.76 -22.17
CA ASN A 77 1.62 3.76 -22.00
C ASN A 77 1.12 4.01 -20.57
N HIS A 78 1.87 4.74 -19.75
CA HIS A 78 1.39 5.12 -18.41
C HIS A 78 0.46 6.33 -18.50
N PHE A 79 -0.77 6.16 -18.00
CA PHE A 79 -1.76 7.22 -17.83
C PHE A 79 -1.65 7.81 -16.42
N CYS A 80 -0.81 8.83 -16.25
CA CYS A 80 -0.45 9.36 -14.92
C CYS A 80 -0.42 10.89 -14.82
N LEU A 81 -0.48 11.62 -15.94
CA LEU A 81 -0.33 13.07 -15.98
C LEU A 81 -1.54 13.77 -16.60
N CYS A 82 -1.76 15.02 -16.18
CA CYS A 82 -2.53 15.98 -16.96
C CYS A 82 -1.62 16.72 -17.97
N ASP A 83 -2.21 17.24 -19.03
CA ASP A 83 -1.49 17.96 -20.10
C ASP A 83 -0.68 19.16 -19.56
N ALA A 84 -1.26 19.96 -18.66
CA ALA A 84 -0.56 21.08 -18.04
C ALA A 84 0.71 20.67 -17.26
N CYS A 85 0.68 19.53 -16.57
CA CYS A 85 1.86 19.01 -15.87
C CYS A 85 2.90 18.46 -16.84
N HIS A 86 2.46 17.86 -17.94
CA HIS A 86 3.36 17.38 -18.99
C HIS A 86 4.11 18.51 -19.70
N GLN A 87 3.43 19.63 -19.98
CA GLN A 87 4.08 20.80 -20.60
C GLN A 87 5.14 21.44 -19.68
N ARG A 88 4.93 21.41 -18.36
CA ARG A 88 5.87 21.95 -17.36
C ARG A 88 7.04 21.01 -17.02
N LEU A 89 7.06 19.81 -17.58
CA LEU A 89 8.03 18.77 -17.24
C LEU A 89 9.42 19.14 -17.78
N LYS A 90 10.34 19.52 -16.90
CA LYS A 90 11.74 19.86 -17.27
C LYS A 90 12.48 18.67 -17.90
N ARG A 91 12.22 17.46 -17.39
CA ARG A 91 12.77 16.20 -17.91
C ARG A 91 11.62 15.44 -18.57
N ARG A 92 11.72 15.16 -19.88
CA ARG A 92 10.71 14.43 -20.66
C ARG A 92 10.76 12.92 -20.36
N VAL A 93 10.52 12.55 -19.09
CA VAL A 93 10.53 11.15 -18.62
C VAL A 93 9.24 10.83 -17.86
N CYS A 94 8.80 9.58 -17.96
CA CYS A 94 7.61 9.10 -17.27
C CYS A 94 7.86 8.99 -15.75
N PRO A 95 7.01 9.59 -14.89
CA PRO A 95 7.17 9.51 -13.43
C PRO A 95 7.05 8.10 -12.84
N ILE A 96 6.39 7.19 -13.55
CA ILE A 96 6.10 5.83 -13.06
C ILE A 96 7.25 4.86 -13.36
N CYS A 97 7.85 4.97 -14.56
CA CYS A 97 8.84 3.99 -15.03
C CYS A 97 10.16 4.61 -15.52
N ASN A 98 10.33 5.92 -15.38
CA ASN A 98 11.51 6.69 -15.79
C ASN A 98 11.93 6.57 -17.26
N ARG A 99 11.07 5.99 -18.12
CA ARG A 99 11.31 5.93 -19.58
C ARG A 99 11.13 7.30 -20.24
N PRO A 100 11.92 7.64 -21.28
CA PRO A 100 11.75 8.87 -22.04
C PRO A 100 10.39 8.90 -22.73
N ILE A 101 9.76 10.08 -22.72
CA ILE A 101 8.47 10.33 -23.37
C ILE A 101 8.77 10.76 -24.80
N ALA A 102 8.39 9.93 -25.78
CA ALA A 102 8.55 10.23 -27.21
C ALA A 102 7.37 11.04 -27.75
N SER A 103 6.15 10.67 -27.35
CA SER A 103 4.90 11.34 -27.75
C SER A 103 3.85 11.17 -26.65
N VAL A 104 2.77 11.94 -26.74
CA VAL A 104 1.61 11.84 -25.85
C VAL A 104 0.33 11.70 -26.67
N LEU A 105 -0.58 10.86 -26.19
CA LEU A 105 -1.90 10.66 -26.77
C LEU A 105 -2.96 11.25 -25.83
N PRO A 106 -3.76 12.24 -26.25
CA PRO A 106 -4.90 12.73 -25.47
C PRO A 106 -5.95 11.64 -25.29
N VAL A 107 -6.49 11.51 -24.08
CA VAL A 107 -7.55 10.56 -23.74
C VAL A 107 -8.72 11.34 -23.17
N PHE A 108 -9.90 11.13 -23.76
CA PHE A 108 -11.17 11.69 -23.30
C PHE A 108 -11.99 10.55 -22.70
N VAL A 109 -12.25 10.62 -21.39
CA VAL A 109 -13.16 9.70 -20.72
C VAL A 109 -14.58 10.26 -20.87
N SER A 110 -15.48 9.47 -21.47
CA SER A 110 -16.88 9.80 -21.75
C SER A 110 -17.83 9.30 -20.67
#